data_AF-A0A4Y2CNC2-F1
#
_entry.id   AF-A0A4Y2CNC2-F1
#
_cell.length_a   1.000
_cell.length_b   1.000
_cell.length_c   1.000
_cell.angle_alpha   90.00
_cell.angle_beta   90.00
_cell.angle_gamma   90.00
#
_symmetry.space_group_name_H-M   'P 1'
#
loop_
_entity.id
_entity.type
_entity.pdbx_description
1 polymer ?
#
loop_
_entity_poly.entity_id
_entity_poly.type
_entity_poly.pdbx_seq_one_letter_code
_entity_poly.pdbx_strand_id
1 'polypeptide(L)'
;MTTKDPKDNNKKKKKENQGHFEIKNTVLKLPGCTEVTDNCVEEWLYGDEEEEITDNAIIRIFTEEEETDETENLNDETDNIISHAEGTAALDVALRYIEQQPDALLHNVLFLKSLRENVARRDFVLKNKQL
;
A
#
# COMPACT_ATOMS: atom_id res chain seq x y z
N MET A 1 -35.33 26.12 15.38
CA MET A 1 -34.34 26.95 16.09
C MET A 1 -33.97 26.26 17.38
N THR A 2 -32.94 25.43 17.37
CA THR A 2 -32.43 24.73 18.57
C THR A 2 -31.20 25.48 19.07
N THR A 3 -31.36 26.21 20.17
CA THR A 3 -30.30 26.92 20.88
C THR A 3 -29.31 25.91 21.44
N LYS A 4 -28.13 25.77 20.80
CA LYS A 4 -26.99 25.06 21.40
C LYS A 4 -26.45 25.90 22.55
N ASP A 5 -26.48 25.36 23.77
CA ASP A 5 -26.04 26.04 24.97
C ASP A 5 -24.56 26.50 24.88
N PRO A 6 -24.24 27.75 25.25
CA PRO A 6 -22.87 28.28 25.21
C PRO A 6 -21.84 27.45 26.01
N LYS A 7 -22.30 26.66 26.99
CA LYS A 7 -21.45 25.83 27.86
C LYS A 7 -20.88 24.60 27.14
N ASP A 8 -21.62 24.00 26.22
CA ASP A 8 -21.16 22.79 25.52
C ASP A 8 -20.11 23.11 24.46
N ASN A 9 -20.25 24.27 23.80
CA ASN A 9 -19.29 24.74 22.81
C ASN A 9 -17.91 25.03 23.44
N ASN A 10 -17.89 25.57 24.67
CA ASN A 10 -16.64 25.83 25.40
C ASN A 10 -15.98 24.54 25.90
N LYS A 11 -16.76 23.52 26.28
CA LYS A 11 -16.24 22.23 26.73
C LYS A 11 -15.62 21.43 25.57
N LYS A 12 -16.25 21.46 24.39
CA LYS A 12 -15.74 20.81 23.17
C LYS A 12 -14.43 21.46 22.69
N LYS A 13 -14.40 22.81 22.57
CA LYS A 13 -13.18 23.55 22.22
C LYS A 13 -12.01 23.31 23.19
N LYS A 14 -12.29 23.22 24.50
CA LYS A 14 -11.25 22.94 25.51
C LYS A 14 -10.64 21.54 25.34
N LYS A 15 -11.45 20.56 24.92
CA LYS A 15 -11.01 19.16 24.72
C LYS A 15 -10.23 18.99 23.40
N GLU A 16 -10.65 19.67 22.34
CA GLU A 16 -9.96 19.69 21.04
C GLU A 16 -8.58 20.35 21.17
N ASN A 17 -8.50 21.51 21.84
CA ASN A 17 -7.22 22.18 22.10
C ASN A 17 -6.26 21.36 22.98
N GLN A 18 -6.81 20.52 23.87
CA GLN A 18 -6.01 19.61 24.69
C GLN A 18 -5.41 18.47 23.86
N GLY A 19 -6.20 17.85 22.98
CA GLY A 19 -5.71 16.77 22.10
C GLY A 19 -4.66 17.25 21.10
N HIS A 20 -4.87 18.44 20.53
CA HIS A 20 -3.93 19.08 19.60
C HIS A 20 -2.57 19.35 20.26
N PHE A 21 -2.59 19.89 21.49
CA PHE A 21 -1.39 20.11 22.30
C PHE A 21 -0.66 18.81 22.67
N GLU A 22 -1.39 17.75 22.98
CA GLU A 22 -0.81 16.44 23.31
C GLU A 22 -0.10 15.83 22.10
N ILE A 23 -0.72 15.82 20.92
CA ILE A 23 -0.14 15.27 19.69
C ILE A 23 1.12 16.05 19.28
N LYS A 24 1.08 17.38 19.30
CA LYS A 24 2.25 18.19 18.96
C LYS A 24 3.44 17.89 19.88
N ASN A 25 3.19 17.81 21.19
CA ASN A 25 4.25 17.55 22.16
C ASN A 25 4.81 16.13 22.12
N THR A 26 4.03 15.13 21.71
CA THR A 26 4.55 13.77 21.54
C THR A 26 5.44 13.69 20.31
N VAL A 27 5.06 14.33 19.20
CA VAL A 27 5.86 14.31 17.98
C VAL A 27 7.16 15.11 18.13
N LEU A 28 7.14 16.27 18.80
CA LEU A 28 8.36 17.05 19.08
C LEU A 28 9.39 16.30 19.95
N LYS A 29 9.00 15.24 20.66
CA LYS A 29 9.91 14.39 21.44
C LYS A 29 10.63 13.34 20.58
N LEU A 30 10.20 13.13 19.34
CA LEU A 30 10.84 12.18 18.43
C LEU A 30 12.12 12.80 17.85
N PRO A 31 13.23 12.04 17.77
CA PRO A 31 14.46 12.53 17.20
C PRO A 31 14.26 12.92 15.72
N GLY A 32 14.63 14.14 15.37
CA GLY A 32 14.49 14.67 13.99
C GLY A 32 13.17 15.39 13.69
N CYS A 33 12.22 15.44 14.63
CA CYS A 33 10.91 16.08 14.43
C CYS A 33 10.84 17.46 15.13
N THR A 34 11.73 18.40 14.80
CA THR A 34 11.78 19.72 15.48
C THR A 34 10.82 20.77 14.92
N GLU A 35 10.23 20.55 13.74
CA GLU A 35 9.51 21.58 12.97
C GLU A 35 7.98 21.36 12.93
N VAL A 36 7.42 20.56 13.82
CA VAL A 36 5.97 20.29 13.82
C VAL A 36 5.17 21.53 14.23
N THR A 37 4.35 22.01 13.30
CA THR A 37 3.47 23.18 13.49
C THR A 37 2.06 22.77 13.88
N ASP A 38 1.28 23.74 14.36
CA ASP A 38 -0.14 23.53 14.66
C ASP A 38 -0.94 23.16 13.39
N ASN A 39 -0.56 23.72 12.25
CA ASN A 39 -1.15 23.39 10.95
C ASN A 39 -0.93 21.93 10.55
N CYS A 40 0.25 21.36 10.85
CA CYS A 40 0.51 19.94 10.59
C CYS A 40 -0.46 19.05 11.37
N VAL A 41 -0.72 19.38 12.64
CA VAL A 41 -1.63 18.60 13.47
C VAL A 41 -3.10 18.80 13.05
N GLU A 42 -3.47 19.99 12.54
CA GLU A 42 -4.79 20.20 11.94
C GLU A 42 -4.97 19.37 10.67
N GLU A 43 -3.98 19.34 9.78
CA GLU A 43 -3.98 18.54 8.56
C GLU A 43 -4.10 17.04 8.87
N TRP A 44 -3.45 16.54 9.92
CA TRP A 44 -3.57 15.11 10.28
C TRP A 44 -4.92 14.75 10.89
N LEU A 45 -5.58 15.68 11.57
CA LEU A 45 -6.86 15.42 12.22
C LEU A 45 -8.06 15.65 11.30
N TYR A 46 -7.90 16.53 10.30
CA TYR A 46 -9.01 17.05 9.50
C TYR A 46 -8.68 17.26 8.02
N GLY A 47 -7.47 16.92 7.57
CA GLY A 47 -7.04 17.11 6.19
C GLY A 47 -7.63 16.10 5.22
N ASP A 48 -8.11 14.97 5.73
CA ASP A 48 -8.82 13.98 4.93
C ASP A 48 -10.24 14.48 4.62
N GLU A 49 -10.61 14.45 3.34
CA GLU A 49 -12.00 14.58 2.94
C GLU A 49 -12.74 13.32 3.44
N GLU A 50 -13.80 13.48 4.23
CA GLU A 50 -14.64 12.36 4.68
C GLU A 50 -15.41 11.78 3.47
N GLU A 51 -14.73 10.99 2.66
CA GLU A 51 -15.37 10.12 1.68
C GLU A 51 -15.79 8.82 2.37
N GLU A 52 -17.10 8.58 2.42
CA GLU A 52 -17.63 7.31 2.89
C GLU A 52 -17.37 6.23 1.82
N ILE A 53 -16.22 5.57 1.92
CA ILE A 53 -15.89 4.44 1.05
C ILE A 53 -16.77 3.26 1.47
N THR A 54 -17.84 3.03 0.70
CA THR A 54 -18.73 1.87 0.90
C THR A 54 -18.02 0.56 0.54
N ASP A 55 -18.41 -0.55 1.18
CA ASP A 55 -17.88 -1.89 0.86
C ASP A 55 -17.98 -2.21 -0.65
N ASN A 56 -19.03 -1.75 -1.32
CA ASN A 56 -19.19 -1.89 -2.76
C ASN A 56 -18.14 -1.11 -3.57
N ALA A 57 -17.76 0.09 -3.11
CA ALA A 57 -16.69 0.86 -3.73
C ALA A 57 -15.34 0.17 -3.54
N ILE A 58 -15.10 -0.44 -2.37
CA ILE A 58 -13.90 -1.25 -2.12
C ILE A 58 -13.86 -2.44 -3.07
N ILE A 59 -14.94 -3.24 -3.13
CA ILE A 59 -15.03 -4.41 -4.03
C ILE A 59 -14.74 -3.98 -5.47
N ARG A 60 -15.33 -2.87 -5.92
CA ARG A 60 -15.18 -2.37 -7.27
C ARG A 60 -13.74 -1.97 -7.60
N ILE A 61 -13.01 -1.33 -6.68
CA ILE A 61 -11.57 -1.04 -6.85
C ILE A 61 -10.77 -2.33 -7.06
N PHE A 62 -11.13 -3.42 -6.36
CA PHE A 62 -10.45 -4.70 -6.50
C PHE A 62 -10.88 -5.50 -7.73
N THR A 63 -12.13 -5.36 -8.19
CA THR A 63 -12.64 -6.09 -9.36
C THR A 63 -12.38 -5.37 -10.69
N GLU A 64 -12.32 -4.03 -10.71
CA GLU A 64 -11.96 -3.27 -11.92
C GLU A 64 -10.48 -3.46 -12.32
N GLU A 65 -9.59 -3.83 -11.38
CA GLU A 65 -8.24 -4.32 -11.73
C GLU A 65 -8.24 -5.72 -12.36
N GLU A 66 -9.33 -6.49 -12.21
CA GLU A 66 -9.47 -7.85 -12.74
C GLU A 66 -10.28 -7.90 -14.06
N GLU A 67 -10.90 -6.80 -14.48
CA GLU A 67 -11.45 -6.62 -15.83
C GLU A 67 -10.37 -6.25 -16.86
N THR A 68 -9.23 -6.94 -16.85
CA THR A 68 -8.52 -7.16 -18.13
C THR A 68 -9.27 -8.23 -18.88
N ASP A 69 -10.27 -7.80 -19.64
CA ASP A 69 -10.85 -8.44 -20.82
C ASP A 69 -10.44 -9.92 -21.04
N GLU A 70 -11.09 -10.84 -20.34
CA GLU A 70 -11.05 -12.28 -20.66
C GLU A 70 -11.89 -12.61 -21.92
N THR A 71 -12.11 -11.64 -22.82
CA THR A 71 -12.75 -11.85 -24.12
C THR A 71 -11.90 -11.44 -25.32
N GLU A 72 -10.57 -11.45 -25.19
CA GLU A 72 -9.69 -11.44 -26.37
C GLU A 72 -9.41 -12.88 -26.84
N ASN A 73 -10.30 -13.37 -27.70
CA ASN A 73 -10.03 -14.33 -28.78
C ASN A 73 -9.02 -15.47 -28.48
N LEU A 74 -9.52 -16.62 -28.02
CA LEU A 74 -8.80 -17.91 -27.93
C LEU A 74 -8.43 -18.50 -29.31
N ASN A 75 -7.75 -17.75 -30.19
CA ASN A 75 -7.17 -18.29 -31.43
C ASN A 75 -6.07 -17.43 -32.07
N ASP A 76 -5.08 -16.94 -31.34
CA ASP A 76 -3.79 -16.61 -31.97
C ASP A 76 -2.65 -16.95 -31.00
N GLU A 77 -1.85 -17.95 -31.37
CA GLU A 77 -0.62 -18.38 -30.69
C GLU A 77 -0.71 -18.81 -29.20
N THR A 78 -1.23 -20.01 -28.93
CA THR A 78 -0.92 -20.75 -27.69
C THR A 78 0.52 -21.31 -27.64
N ASP A 79 1.37 -20.94 -28.60
CA ASP A 79 2.73 -21.43 -28.69
C ASP A 79 3.64 -20.55 -27.81
N ASN A 80 3.91 -21.07 -26.60
CA ASN A 80 4.86 -20.62 -25.56
C ASN A 80 4.32 -19.83 -24.37
N ILE A 81 3.30 -20.37 -23.69
CA ILE A 81 3.11 -20.04 -22.27
C ILE A 81 4.27 -20.67 -21.48
N ILE A 82 5.17 -19.83 -20.97
CA ILE A 82 6.30 -20.25 -20.11
C ILE A 82 5.74 -20.87 -18.83
N SER A 83 6.17 -22.09 -18.51
CA SER A 83 5.74 -22.75 -17.26
C SER A 83 6.31 -22.04 -16.03
N HIS A 84 5.65 -22.13 -14.87
CA HIS A 84 6.17 -21.54 -13.63
C HIS A 84 7.59 -22.02 -13.27
N ALA A 85 7.89 -23.30 -13.51
CA ALA A 85 9.22 -23.86 -13.28
C ALA A 85 10.26 -23.23 -14.22
N GLU A 86 9.90 -23.06 -15.49
CA GLU A 86 10.75 -22.44 -16.50
C GLU A 86 10.95 -20.94 -16.23
N GLY A 87 9.90 -20.20 -15.88
CA GLY A 87 9.98 -18.80 -15.49
C GLY A 87 10.83 -18.59 -14.24
N THR A 88 10.72 -19.49 -13.24
CA THR A 88 11.56 -19.45 -12.03
C THR A 88 13.03 -19.73 -12.37
N ALA A 89 13.29 -20.72 -13.22
CA ALA A 89 14.65 -21.02 -13.68
C ALA A 89 15.26 -19.85 -14.47
N ALA A 90 14.48 -19.18 -15.31
CA ALA A 90 14.90 -18.00 -16.05
C ALA A 90 15.23 -16.82 -15.11
N LEU A 91 14.42 -16.59 -14.08
CA LEU A 91 14.69 -15.57 -13.06
C LEU A 91 15.97 -15.85 -12.27
N ASP A 92 16.22 -17.11 -11.90
CA ASP A 92 17.46 -17.52 -11.22
C ASP A 92 18.70 -17.27 -12.09
N VAL A 93 18.60 -17.53 -13.40
CA VAL A 93 19.67 -17.26 -14.36
C VAL A 93 19.90 -15.76 -14.53
N ALA A 94 18.83 -14.97 -14.68
CA ALA A 94 18.90 -13.52 -14.81
C ALA A 94 19.52 -12.87 -13.56
N LEU A 95 19.11 -13.30 -12.36
CA LEU A 95 19.67 -12.80 -11.11
C LEU A 95 21.18 -13.06 -11.03
N ARG A 96 21.61 -14.27 -11.34
CA ARG A 96 23.03 -14.64 -11.36
C ARG A 96 23.83 -13.82 -12.37
N TYR A 97 23.26 -13.58 -13.56
CA TYR A 97 23.89 -12.77 -14.58
C TYR A 97 24.12 -11.34 -14.09
N ILE A 98 23.10 -10.69 -13.50
CA ILE A 98 23.20 -9.33 -12.97
C ILE A 98 24.21 -9.27 -11.82
N GLU A 99 24.17 -10.22 -10.88
CA GLU A 99 25.12 -10.26 -9.77
C GLU A 99 26.59 -10.41 -10.21
N GLN A 100 26.83 -10.94 -11.41
CA GLN A 100 28.16 -11.08 -11.99
C GLN A 100 28.65 -9.85 -12.78
N GLN A 101 27.78 -8.88 -13.05
CA GLN A 101 28.19 -7.69 -13.81
C GLN A 101 29.03 -6.73 -12.94
N PRO A 102 30.10 -6.12 -13.50
CA PRO A 102 30.96 -5.21 -12.76
C PRO A 102 30.26 -3.91 -12.35
N ASP A 103 29.17 -3.54 -13.04
CA ASP A 103 28.34 -2.37 -12.84
C ASP A 103 26.94 -2.72 -12.26
N ALA A 104 26.81 -3.90 -11.64
CA ALA A 104 25.56 -4.37 -11.07
C ALA A 104 24.95 -3.36 -10.09
N LEU A 105 23.85 -2.74 -10.48
CA LEU A 105 23.13 -1.79 -9.63
C LEU A 105 22.34 -2.56 -8.56
N LEU A 106 22.50 -2.16 -7.30
CA LEU A 106 21.85 -2.80 -6.15
C LEU A 106 20.33 -2.91 -6.31
N HIS A 107 19.68 -1.91 -6.90
CA HIS A 107 18.23 -1.93 -7.12
C HIS A 107 17.78 -3.02 -8.10
N ASN A 108 18.58 -3.34 -9.13
CA ASN A 108 18.27 -4.42 -10.08
C ASN A 108 18.33 -5.79 -9.40
N VAL A 109 19.35 -6.00 -8.55
CA VAL A 109 19.52 -7.24 -7.78
C VAL A 109 18.37 -7.44 -6.80
N LEU A 110 17.98 -6.38 -6.07
CA LEU A 110 16.88 -6.43 -5.11
C LEU A 110 15.53 -6.64 -5.80
N PHE A 111 15.31 -6.00 -6.95
CA PHE A 111 14.09 -6.17 -7.74
C PHE A 111 13.89 -7.62 -8.19
N LEU A 112 14.92 -8.24 -8.79
CA LEU A 112 14.85 -9.64 -9.23
C LEU A 112 14.68 -10.63 -8.06
N LYS A 113 15.29 -10.35 -6.90
CA LYS A 113 15.08 -11.15 -5.67
C LYS A 113 13.63 -11.07 -5.19
N SER A 114 13.05 -9.88 -5.19
CA SER A 114 11.64 -9.68 -4.80
C SER A 114 10.68 -10.41 -5.75
N LEU A 115 10.92 -10.36 -7.07
CA LEU A 115 10.12 -11.09 -8.06
C LEU A 115 10.16 -12.61 -7.80
N ARG A 116 11.35 -13.16 -7.55
CA ARG A 116 11.51 -14.58 -7.20
C ARG A 116 10.75 -14.98 -5.94
N GLU A 117 10.81 -14.16 -4.90
CA GLU A 117 10.10 -14.39 -3.64
C GLU A 117 8.57 -14.32 -3.80
N ASN A 118 8.07 -13.44 -4.67
CA ASN A 118 6.65 -13.36 -4.99
C ASN A 118 6.12 -14.64 -5.65
N VAL A 119 6.91 -15.26 -6.53
CA VAL A 119 6.55 -16.56 -7.14
C VAL A 119 6.43 -17.65 -6.07
N ALA A 120 7.42 -17.74 -5.17
CA ALA A 120 7.40 -18.72 -4.07
C ALA A 120 6.24 -18.53 -3.08
N ARG A 121 5.82 -17.28 -2.85
CA ARG A 121 4.65 -16.96 -2.00
C ARG A 121 3.33 -17.42 -2.61
N ARG A 122 3.16 -17.31 -3.94
CA ARG A 122 1.95 -17.77 -4.63
C ARG A 122 1.78 -19.29 -4.55
N ASP A 123 2.86 -20.05 -4.65
CA ASP A 123 2.86 -21.51 -4.49
C ASP A 123 2.43 -21.97 -3.09
N PHE A 124 2.79 -21.21 -2.04
CA PHE A 124 2.40 -21.50 -0.67
C PHE A 124 0.91 -21.21 -0.43
N VAL A 125 0.37 -20.12 -0.98
CA VAL A 125 -1.06 -19.77 -0.82
C VAL A 125 -1.97 -20.77 -1.55
N LEU A 126 -1.58 -21.25 -2.74
CA LEU A 126 -2.34 -22.25 -3.48
C LEU A 126 -2.38 -23.61 -2.77
N LYS A 127 -1.30 -24.01 -2.09
CA LYS A 127 -1.23 -25.26 -1.32
C LYS A 127 -2.07 -25.24 -0.04
N ASN A 128 -2.27 -24.07 0.57
CA ASN A 128 -3.04 -23.93 1.81
C ASN A 128 -4.53 -23.62 1.62
N LYS A 129 -4.98 -23.35 0.38
CA LYS A 129 -6.42 -23.23 0.04
C LYS A 129 -7.10 -24.57 -0.31
N GLN A 130 -6.36 -25.68 -0.30
CA GLN A 130 -6.89 -27.03 -0.60
C GLN A 130 -7.11 -27.92 0.65
N LEU A 131 -7.21 -27.33 1.84
CA LEU A 131 -7.47 -28.02 3.12
C LEU A 131 -8.76 -27.54 3.77
#